data_AF-A0A7X7U4X7-F1
#
_entry.id   AF-A0A7X7U4X7-F1
#
_cell.length_a   1.000
_cell.length_b   1.000
_cell.length_c   1.000
_cell.angle_alpha   90.00
_cell.angle_beta   90.00
_cell.angle_gamma   90.00
#
_symmetry.space_group_name_H-M   'P 1'
#
loop_
_entity.id
_entity.type
_entity.pdbx_description
1 polymer ?
#
loop_
_entity_poly.entity_id
_entity_poly.type
_entity_poly.pdbx_seq_one_letter_code
_entity_poly.pdbx_strand_id
1 'polypeptide(L)'
;MSRGQLKSDVLRLAFLLGLCAAIGVYLIVTTTLITKDGAFYIEQARRVAQDPAGVCKRYPPGYPFLLWASHRIAGLFVEGDSPLLWTYSAQAVTLLCRVLTLIPLYLLGTLLVGSVNCFWALFVLVILPYPAFYGSDVLREWPYLLFLSTGLLLLYWGLATRRGWTLVLVGLAAGLGYLIRPECAQLVVYAVLGLIATRSPASAEDRPARPSLPLSAGLLTIIGFVVPIAPYVYASGGIVPHQFRPASVNMPPVISAVGPQAASDEPLRFEVRAGELLELPIRATDPDNSPLTFSLAGTPTRSSPTYLFHNKATGAQFWTLSGPEKDRLLRVYHELWTCEGVGWYAYAAPDARPGLLPVYRFWSPARGKHFYTMSESERERLLAESAGGTWIFEGAVFYAFGQPDHPADTAAVYRIPDSTNGYSWTMYPTQEQKGEVAWYAHPAQDAPAGATIENAA
;
A
#
# COMPACT_ATOMS: atom_id res chain seq x y z
N MET A 1 46.15 16.11 16.47
CA MET A 1 45.40 17.34 16.78
C MET A 1 46.02 18.01 17.99
N SER A 2 46.42 19.28 17.88
CA SER A 2 46.87 20.04 19.05
C SER A 2 45.66 20.40 19.93
N ARG A 3 45.85 20.57 21.25
CA ARG A 3 44.77 21.00 22.16
C ARG A 3 44.12 22.32 21.71
N GLY A 4 44.86 23.20 21.03
CA GLY A 4 44.34 24.44 20.46
C GLY A 4 43.37 24.24 19.28
N GLN A 5 43.67 23.29 18.39
CA GLN A 5 42.78 22.96 17.26
C GLN A 5 41.47 22.35 17.74
N LEU A 6 41.51 21.43 18.72
CA LEU A 6 40.30 20.83 19.29
C LEU A 6 39.38 21.89 19.90
N LYS A 7 39.93 22.87 20.64
CA LYS A 7 39.15 23.98 21.21
C LYS A 7 38.50 24.84 20.11
N SER A 8 39.24 25.14 19.04
CA SER A 8 38.72 25.92 17.91
C SER A 8 37.59 25.21 17.17
N ASP A 9 37.73 23.91 16.94
CA ASP A 9 36.73 23.10 16.23
C ASP A 9 35.45 22.93 17.06
N VAL A 10 35.58 22.74 18.39
CA VAL A 10 34.42 22.73 19.30
C VAL A 10 33.69 24.08 19.29
N LEU A 11 34.43 25.19 19.30
CA LEU A 11 33.82 26.53 19.26
C LEU A 11 33.07 26.78 17.93
N ARG A 12 33.66 26.38 16.80
CA ARG A 12 33.03 26.47 15.47
C ARG A 12 31.75 25.66 15.38
N LEU A 13 31.79 24.41 15.86
CA LEU A 13 30.60 23.56 15.88
C LEU A 13 29.53 24.12 16.82
N ALA A 14 29.90 24.56 18.02
CA ALA A 14 28.97 25.17 18.97
C ALA A 14 28.28 26.41 18.38
N PHE A 15 29.03 27.25 17.66
CA PHE A 15 28.47 28.39 16.94
C PHE A 15 27.47 27.95 15.86
N LEU A 16 27.82 26.98 15.02
CA LEU A 16 26.91 26.47 13.98
C LEU A 16 25.63 25.88 14.56
N LEU A 17 25.74 25.11 15.65
CA LEU A 17 24.59 24.54 16.36
C LEU A 17 23.67 25.64 16.92
N GLY A 18 24.25 26.64 17.59
CA GLY A 18 23.52 27.78 18.14
C GLY A 18 22.82 28.63 17.07
N LEU A 19 23.53 28.94 15.97
CA LEU A 19 22.97 29.68 14.84
C LEU A 19 21.82 28.91 14.17
N CYS A 20 21.99 27.62 13.96
CA CYS A 20 20.99 26.75 13.37
C CYS A 20 19.72 26.67 14.23
N ALA A 21 19.88 26.51 15.54
CA ALA A 21 18.78 26.53 16.49
C ALA A 21 18.05 27.88 16.51
N ALA A 22 18.79 29.00 16.54
CA ALA A 22 18.21 30.34 16.58
C ALA A 22 17.39 30.66 15.33
N ILE A 23 17.95 30.41 14.13
CA ILE A 23 17.21 30.56 12.87
C ILE A 23 15.99 29.63 12.86
N GLY A 24 16.16 28.40 13.34
CA GLY A 24 15.09 27.42 13.32
C GLY A 24 13.91 27.79 14.22
N VAL A 25 14.19 28.27 15.44
CA VAL A 25 13.18 28.77 16.39
C VAL A 25 12.48 29.99 15.82
N TYR A 26 13.23 30.94 15.24
CA TYR A 26 12.65 32.10 14.57
C TYR A 26 11.64 31.67 13.50
N LEU A 27 12.06 30.77 12.60
CA LEU A 27 11.17 30.27 11.55
C LEU A 27 9.92 29.62 12.14
N ILE A 28 10.05 28.72 13.12
CA ILE A 28 8.90 28.07 13.78
C ILE A 28 7.92 29.10 14.36
N VAL A 29 8.42 30.10 15.07
CA VAL A 29 7.58 31.14 15.71
C VAL A 29 6.89 32.02 14.66
N THR A 30 7.54 32.27 13.52
CA THR A 30 6.97 33.07 12.42
C THR A 30 6.09 32.29 11.45
N THR A 31 6.13 30.95 11.48
CA THR A 31 5.32 30.09 10.61
C THR A 31 3.86 30.12 11.06
N THR A 32 2.98 30.61 10.19
CA THR A 32 1.53 30.67 10.45
C THR A 32 0.82 29.36 10.12
N LEU A 33 1.29 28.65 9.10
CA LEU A 33 0.71 27.39 8.63
C LEU A 33 1.82 26.44 8.17
N ILE A 34 1.74 25.18 8.59
CA ILE A 34 2.63 24.12 8.11
C ILE A 34 2.28 23.71 6.68
N THR A 35 3.22 23.05 6.01
CA THR A 35 2.95 22.46 4.70
C THR A 35 1.86 21.39 4.74
N LYS A 36 1.24 21.15 3.57
CA LYS A 36 0.26 20.07 3.37
C LYS A 36 0.86 18.71 3.74
N ASP A 37 2.12 18.48 3.37
CA ASP A 37 2.85 17.26 3.72
C ASP A 37 3.04 17.12 5.24
N GLY A 38 3.32 18.22 5.93
CA GLY A 38 3.39 18.27 7.39
C GLY A 38 2.09 17.84 8.06
N ALA A 39 0.96 18.38 7.60
CA ALA A 39 -0.36 17.98 8.10
C ALA A 39 -0.63 16.48 7.85
N PHE A 40 -0.25 15.97 6.69
CA PHE A 40 -0.34 14.55 6.35
C PHE A 40 0.48 13.68 7.31
N TYR A 41 1.74 14.05 7.60
CA TYR A 41 2.59 13.29 8.53
C TYR A 41 2.06 13.29 9.97
N ILE A 42 1.50 14.41 10.43
CA ILE A 42 0.84 14.49 11.74
C ILE A 42 -0.39 13.55 11.78
N GLU A 43 -1.18 13.51 10.71
CA GLU A 43 -2.32 12.59 10.63
C GLU A 43 -1.85 11.13 10.67
N GLN A 44 -0.79 10.78 9.94
CA GLN A 44 -0.22 9.44 10.02
C GLN A 44 0.32 9.14 11.43
N ALA A 45 0.94 10.10 12.10
CA ALA A 45 1.45 9.95 13.47
C ALA A 45 0.33 9.65 14.47
N ARG A 46 -0.84 10.28 14.31
CA ARG A 46 -2.04 9.96 15.12
C ARG A 46 -2.54 8.54 14.84
N ARG A 47 -2.55 8.12 13.57
CA ARG A 47 -2.96 6.77 13.17
C ARG A 47 -2.00 5.69 13.66
N VAL A 48 -0.70 5.97 13.78
CA VAL A 48 0.29 5.01 14.33
C VAL A 48 -0.12 4.54 15.73
N ALA A 49 -0.77 5.37 16.55
CA ALA A 49 -1.23 4.97 17.87
C ALA A 49 -2.44 4.02 17.85
N GLN A 50 -3.23 4.04 16.78
CA GLN A 50 -4.49 3.31 16.64
C GLN A 50 -4.35 2.05 15.79
N ASP A 51 -3.70 2.17 14.63
CA ASP A 51 -3.45 1.10 13.67
C ASP A 51 -2.02 1.21 13.09
N PRO A 52 -1.00 0.76 13.84
CA PRO A 52 0.37 0.75 13.35
C PRO A 52 0.55 -0.08 12.07
N ALA A 53 -0.22 -1.18 11.92
CA ALA A 53 -0.08 -2.09 10.78
C ALA A 53 -0.63 -1.45 9.49
N GLY A 54 -1.78 -0.77 9.56
CA GLY A 54 -2.34 -0.02 8.44
C GLY A 54 -1.44 1.11 7.95
N VAL A 55 -0.77 1.82 8.88
CA VAL A 55 0.24 2.82 8.50
C VAL A 55 1.41 2.16 7.77
N CYS A 56 1.95 1.06 8.31
CA CYS A 56 3.06 0.32 7.68
C CYS A 56 2.71 -0.19 6.28
N LYS A 57 1.47 -0.63 6.03
CA LYS A 57 1.02 -1.08 4.70
C LYS A 57 1.07 0.02 3.66
N ARG A 58 0.89 1.27 4.09
CA ARG A 58 0.78 2.41 3.19
C ARG A 58 2.02 3.27 3.15
N TYR A 59 2.84 3.41 4.19
CA TYR A 59 4.01 4.31 4.18
C TYR A 59 5.11 3.83 5.14
N PRO A 60 6.38 4.24 4.94
CA PRO A 60 7.43 4.07 5.93
C PRO A 60 7.05 4.79 7.25
N PRO A 61 7.00 4.09 8.40
CA PRO A 61 6.40 4.60 9.63
C PRO A 61 7.38 5.43 10.48
N GLY A 62 8.66 5.50 10.13
CA GLY A 62 9.72 6.05 10.98
C GLY A 62 9.53 7.53 11.31
N TYR A 63 9.16 8.36 10.32
CA TYR A 63 8.90 9.77 10.58
C TYR A 63 7.59 9.99 11.35
N PRO A 64 6.44 9.41 10.97
CA PRO A 64 5.22 9.44 11.79
C PRO A 64 5.43 8.97 13.24
N PHE A 65 6.22 7.90 13.46
CA PHE A 65 6.55 7.43 14.79
C PHE A 65 7.39 8.45 15.58
N LEU A 66 8.35 9.10 14.93
CA LEU A 66 9.15 10.16 15.55
C LEU A 66 8.27 11.35 15.99
N LEU A 67 7.30 11.75 15.15
CA LEU A 67 6.35 12.81 15.48
C LEU A 67 5.45 12.41 16.64
N TRP A 68 4.91 11.19 16.62
CA TRP A 68 4.10 10.65 17.71
C TRP A 68 4.89 10.61 19.03
N ALA A 69 6.12 10.11 19.01
CA ALA A 69 6.98 10.04 20.19
C ALA A 69 7.28 11.44 20.75
N SER A 70 7.55 12.42 19.87
CA SER A 70 7.76 13.82 20.27
C SER A 70 6.51 14.42 20.91
N HIS A 71 5.33 14.21 20.31
CA HIS A 71 4.07 14.68 20.87
C HIS A 71 3.77 14.03 22.24
N ARG A 72 4.04 12.73 22.39
CA ARG A 72 3.90 12.03 23.69
C ARG A 72 4.81 12.59 24.77
N ILE A 73 6.03 12.97 24.42
CA ILE A 73 6.94 13.66 25.35
C ILE A 73 6.42 15.05 25.69
N ALA A 74 5.93 15.82 24.71
CA ALA A 74 5.37 17.15 24.93
C ALA A 74 4.13 17.12 25.84
N GLY A 75 3.28 16.10 25.68
CA GLY A 75 2.10 15.88 26.53
C GLY A 75 2.41 15.53 27.99
N LEU A 76 3.68 15.25 28.35
CA LEU A 76 4.10 15.15 29.75
C LEU A 76 4.21 16.51 30.44
N PHE A 77 4.28 17.61 29.67
CA PHE A 77 4.51 18.96 30.17
C PHE A 77 3.33 19.91 29.95
N VAL A 78 2.39 19.55 29.06
CA VAL A 78 1.24 20.39 28.68
C VAL A 78 -0.03 19.55 28.77
N GLU A 79 -1.02 20.05 29.50
CA GLU A 79 -2.35 19.42 29.58
C GLU A 79 -3.20 19.77 28.35
N GLY A 80 -3.84 18.76 27.76
CA GLY A 80 -4.76 18.89 26.62
C GLY A 80 -4.13 18.56 25.27
N ASP A 81 -4.84 17.76 24.47
CA ASP A 81 -4.46 17.48 23.09
C ASP A 81 -5.02 18.59 22.17
N SER A 82 -4.14 19.25 21.43
CA SER A 82 -4.52 20.33 20.50
C SER A 82 -3.76 20.25 19.18
N PRO A 83 -4.35 20.71 18.06
CA PRO A 83 -3.65 20.76 16.77
C PRO A 83 -2.33 21.55 16.84
N LEU A 84 -2.28 22.63 17.64
CA LEU A 84 -1.07 23.43 17.83
C LEU A 84 0.03 22.66 18.56
N LEU A 85 -0.32 21.87 19.58
CA LEU A 85 0.65 21.03 20.29
C LEU A 85 1.27 19.99 19.34
N TRP A 86 0.46 19.38 18.47
CA TRP A 86 0.96 18.49 17.40
C TRP A 86 1.91 19.21 16.44
N THR A 87 1.55 20.41 15.99
CA THR A 87 2.41 21.21 15.10
C THR A 87 3.75 21.55 15.76
N TYR A 88 3.74 22.12 16.97
CA TYR A 88 4.97 22.55 17.62
C TYR A 88 5.87 21.39 18.04
N SER A 89 5.30 20.28 18.54
CA SER A 89 6.09 19.08 18.85
C SER A 89 6.75 18.51 17.58
N ALA A 90 6.01 18.46 16.47
CA ALA A 90 6.52 17.97 15.20
C ALA A 90 7.63 18.85 14.59
N GLN A 91 7.45 20.18 14.64
CA GLN A 91 8.49 21.12 14.23
C GLN A 91 9.72 21.06 15.16
N ALA A 92 9.50 20.93 16.47
CA ALA A 92 10.59 20.85 17.45
C ALA A 92 11.47 19.61 17.25
N VAL A 93 10.89 18.43 17.01
CA VAL A 93 11.68 17.22 16.76
C VAL A 93 12.41 17.28 15.42
N THR A 94 11.80 17.91 14.40
CA THR A 94 12.46 18.11 13.09
C THR A 94 13.63 19.08 13.21
N LEU A 95 13.48 20.18 13.95
CA LEU A 95 14.56 21.11 14.26
C LEU A 95 15.66 20.45 15.08
N LEU A 96 15.31 19.63 16.07
CA LEU A 96 16.28 18.87 16.84
C LEU A 96 17.11 17.97 15.92
N CYS A 97 16.47 17.22 15.02
CA CYS A 97 17.18 16.41 14.03
C CYS A 97 18.11 17.26 13.16
N ARG A 98 17.67 18.44 12.71
CA ARG A 98 18.50 19.37 11.92
C ARG A 98 19.74 19.82 12.69
N VAL A 99 19.58 20.24 13.95
CA VAL A 99 20.70 20.65 14.82
C VAL A 99 21.67 19.48 15.02
N LEU A 100 21.16 18.30 15.38
CA LEU A 100 21.99 17.11 15.58
C LEU A 100 22.72 16.67 14.32
N THR A 101 22.13 16.86 13.13
CA THR A 101 22.75 16.51 11.84
C THR A 101 24.06 17.28 11.58
N LEU A 102 24.21 18.48 12.14
CA LEU A 102 25.44 19.25 11.96
C LEU A 102 26.65 18.59 12.61
N ILE A 103 26.46 17.77 13.64
CA ILE A 103 27.56 17.07 14.33
C ILE A 103 28.25 16.08 13.38
N PRO A 104 27.57 15.04 12.84
CA PRO A 104 28.20 14.10 11.94
C PRO A 104 28.68 14.76 10.64
N LEU A 105 27.95 15.75 10.10
CA LEU A 105 28.40 16.49 8.92
C LEU A 105 29.68 17.29 9.17
N TYR A 106 29.82 17.93 10.34
CA TYR A 106 31.02 18.70 10.67
C TYR A 106 32.22 17.79 10.89
N LEU A 107 32.04 16.67 11.59
CA LEU A 107 33.08 15.67 11.80
C LEU A 107 33.54 15.07 10.47
N LEU A 108 32.61 14.67 9.62
CA LEU A 108 32.91 14.10 8.30
C LEU A 108 33.55 15.14 7.36
N GLY A 109 33.03 16.36 7.32
CA GLY A 109 33.60 17.44 6.50
C GLY A 109 34.99 17.87 6.98
N THR A 110 35.24 17.88 8.28
CA THR A 110 36.59 18.16 8.83
C THR A 110 37.60 17.11 8.39
N LEU A 111 37.18 15.84 8.26
CA LEU A 111 38.03 14.76 7.76
C LEU A 111 38.34 14.90 6.26
N LEU A 112 37.40 15.43 5.46
CA LEU A 112 37.52 15.50 4.01
C LEU A 112 38.21 16.77 3.50
N VAL A 113 37.84 17.94 4.04
CA VAL A 113 38.25 19.25 3.51
C VAL A 113 38.88 20.16 4.56
N GLY A 114 39.03 19.69 5.80
CA GLY A 114 39.54 20.47 6.93
C GLY A 114 38.48 21.32 7.62
N SER A 115 38.74 21.69 8.89
CA SER A 115 37.71 22.28 9.76
C SER A 115 37.28 23.71 9.38
N VAL A 116 38.15 24.48 8.70
CA VAL A 116 37.82 25.85 8.23
C VAL A 116 36.88 25.79 7.03
N ASN A 117 37.19 24.98 6.02
CA ASN A 117 36.35 24.84 4.84
C ASN A 117 35.01 24.18 5.19
N CYS A 118 35.04 23.19 6.08
CA CYS A 118 33.83 22.56 6.58
C CYS A 118 32.94 23.54 7.35
N PHE A 119 33.52 24.42 8.17
CA PHE A 119 32.76 25.48 8.85
C PHE A 119 32.00 26.36 7.86
N TRP A 120 32.67 26.87 6.82
CA TRP A 120 32.02 27.72 5.83
C TRP A 120 30.95 26.99 5.02
N ALA A 121 31.20 25.74 4.63
CA ALA A 121 30.21 24.92 3.93
C ALA A 121 28.93 24.72 4.77
N LEU A 122 29.08 24.41 6.05
CA LEU A 122 27.93 24.24 6.95
C LEU A 122 27.27 25.56 7.33
N PHE A 123 28.03 26.65 7.45
CA PHE A 123 27.48 27.98 7.66
C PHE A 123 26.55 28.37 6.51
N VAL A 124 26.97 28.14 5.27
CA VAL A 124 26.13 28.36 4.08
C VAL A 124 24.90 27.44 4.11
N LEU A 125 25.08 26.14 4.40
CA LEU A 125 23.96 25.18 4.50
C LEU A 125 22.91 25.63 5.54
N VAL A 126 23.35 26.16 6.69
CA VAL A 126 22.47 26.60 7.78
C VAL A 126 21.63 27.82 7.40
N ILE A 127 22.19 28.75 6.61
CA ILE A 127 21.55 30.02 6.25
C ILE A 127 20.72 29.91 4.96
N LEU A 128 20.99 28.91 4.10
CA LEU A 128 20.26 28.74 2.86
C LEU A 128 18.74 28.60 3.12
N PRO A 129 17.88 29.33 2.37
CA PRO A 129 16.45 29.40 2.64
C PRO A 129 15.75 28.02 2.66
N TYR A 130 16.01 27.18 1.67
CA TYR A 130 15.34 25.87 1.55
C TYR A 130 15.73 24.88 2.66
N PRO A 131 17.03 24.60 2.93
CA PRO A 131 17.43 23.80 4.08
C PRO A 131 16.89 24.36 5.40
N ALA A 132 16.89 25.69 5.56
CA ALA A 132 16.39 26.31 6.77
C ALA A 132 14.89 26.11 6.97
N PHE A 133 14.11 26.32 5.91
CA PHE A 133 12.67 26.09 5.89
C PHE A 133 12.32 24.62 6.16
N TYR A 134 12.94 23.68 5.44
CA TYR A 134 12.66 22.24 5.61
C TYR A 134 13.01 21.69 7.01
N GLY A 135 13.89 22.37 7.74
CA GLY A 135 14.25 21.98 9.10
C GLY A 135 13.45 22.63 10.20
N SER A 136 12.55 23.53 9.84
CA SER A 136 11.66 24.25 10.76
C SER A 136 10.18 23.99 10.45
N ASP A 137 9.90 23.23 9.41
CA ASP A 137 8.58 22.69 9.10
C ASP A 137 8.52 21.19 9.44
N VAL A 138 7.35 20.57 9.29
CA VAL A 138 7.09 19.16 9.60
C VAL A 138 7.43 18.29 8.40
N LEU A 139 8.72 18.19 8.11
CA LEU A 139 9.28 17.51 6.96
C LEU A 139 10.37 16.49 7.35
N ARG A 140 10.54 15.43 6.55
CA ARG A 140 11.33 14.24 6.88
C ARG A 140 12.81 14.31 6.49
N GLU A 141 13.21 15.38 5.80
CA GLU A 141 14.50 15.57 5.14
C GLU A 141 15.65 15.58 6.15
N TRP A 142 15.51 16.32 7.24
CA TRP A 142 16.54 16.43 8.27
C TRP A 142 16.68 15.19 9.15
N PRO A 143 15.58 14.57 9.63
CA PRO A 143 15.66 13.23 10.24
C PRO A 143 16.37 12.21 9.35
N TYR A 144 16.05 12.19 8.04
CA TYR A 144 16.75 11.35 7.06
C TYR A 144 18.26 11.67 6.99
N LEU A 145 18.62 12.95 6.83
CA LEU A 145 20.01 13.39 6.74
C LEU A 145 20.80 13.08 8.01
N LEU A 146 20.18 13.13 9.20
CA LEU A 146 20.79 12.73 10.46
C LEU A 146 21.27 11.28 10.40
N PHE A 147 20.39 10.35 10.02
CA PHE A 147 20.74 8.94 9.94
C PHE A 147 21.75 8.66 8.82
N LEU A 148 21.58 9.29 7.66
CA LEU A 148 22.52 9.13 6.54
C LEU A 148 23.93 9.60 6.89
N SER A 149 24.07 10.83 7.40
CA SER A 149 25.37 11.41 7.74
C SER A 149 26.03 10.69 8.91
N THR A 150 25.26 10.27 9.92
CA THR A 150 25.75 9.45 11.03
C THR A 150 26.25 8.09 10.52
N GLY A 151 25.49 7.43 9.64
CA GLY A 151 25.90 6.18 9.01
C GLY A 151 27.18 6.31 8.19
N LEU A 152 27.33 7.40 7.43
CA LEU A 152 28.56 7.69 6.67
C LEU A 152 29.77 7.93 7.58
N LEU A 153 29.60 8.68 8.67
CA LEU A 153 30.67 8.90 9.67
C LEU A 153 31.10 7.58 10.32
N LEU A 154 30.12 6.76 10.75
CA LEU A 154 30.38 5.45 11.34
C LEU A 154 31.04 4.50 10.34
N LEU A 155 30.66 4.57 9.06
CA LEU A 155 31.28 3.78 8.00
C LEU A 155 32.74 4.19 7.79
N TYR A 156 33.01 5.49 7.68
CA TYR A 156 34.37 6.00 7.57
C TYR A 156 35.22 5.56 8.77
N TRP A 157 34.74 5.75 10.01
CA TRP A 157 35.43 5.30 11.21
C TRP A 157 35.62 3.79 11.26
N GLY A 158 34.62 3.01 10.86
CA GLY A 158 34.70 1.56 10.83
C GLY A 158 35.76 1.04 9.88
N LEU A 159 35.80 1.58 8.67
CA LEU A 159 36.80 1.23 7.65
C LEU A 159 38.19 1.71 8.04
N ALA A 160 38.33 2.92 8.61
CA ALA A 160 39.61 3.48 9.04
C ALA A 160 40.19 2.75 10.27
N THR A 161 39.36 2.42 11.25
CA THR A 161 39.77 1.72 12.48
C THR A 161 39.76 0.20 12.36
N ARG A 162 39.26 -0.34 11.23
CA ARG A 162 39.13 -1.78 10.94
C ARG A 162 38.30 -2.53 11.99
N ARG A 163 37.31 -1.87 12.60
CA ARG A 163 36.44 -2.45 13.63
C ARG A 163 35.14 -2.95 13.00
N GLY A 164 34.97 -4.27 12.89
CA GLY A 164 33.80 -4.85 12.23
C GLY A 164 32.45 -4.50 12.89
N TRP A 165 32.40 -4.35 14.21
CA TRP A 165 31.16 -4.05 14.93
C TRP A 165 30.54 -2.70 14.56
N THR A 166 31.32 -1.72 14.08
CA THR A 166 30.76 -0.44 13.64
C THR A 166 29.91 -0.61 12.39
N LEU A 167 30.14 -1.65 11.58
CA LEU A 167 29.31 -1.97 10.41
C LEU A 167 27.89 -2.37 10.83
N VAL A 168 27.71 -2.98 12.01
CA VAL A 168 26.38 -3.21 12.59
C VAL A 168 25.68 -1.88 12.85
N LEU A 169 26.40 -0.89 13.40
CA LEU A 169 25.83 0.45 13.62
C LEU A 169 25.55 1.20 12.30
N VAL A 170 26.37 1.00 11.26
CA VAL A 170 26.08 1.52 9.91
C VAL A 170 24.77 0.91 9.40
N GLY A 171 24.61 -0.41 9.54
CA GLY A 171 23.37 -1.11 9.22
C GLY A 171 22.17 -0.56 10.01
N LEU A 172 22.33 -0.38 11.33
CA LEU A 172 21.28 0.16 12.20
C LEU A 172 20.85 1.57 11.75
N ALA A 173 21.82 2.45 11.48
CA ALA A 173 21.54 3.79 10.97
C ALA A 173 20.85 3.74 9.60
N ALA A 174 21.29 2.85 8.71
CA ALA A 174 20.66 2.63 7.41
C ALA A 174 19.21 2.16 7.56
N GLY A 175 18.93 1.23 8.47
CA GLY A 175 17.60 0.67 8.68
C GLY A 175 16.64 1.63 9.39
N LEU A 176 17.10 2.36 10.40
CA LEU A 176 16.29 3.42 11.02
C LEU A 176 16.01 4.57 10.04
N GLY A 177 17.02 4.96 9.25
CA GLY A 177 16.85 5.92 8.17
C GLY A 177 15.91 5.41 7.07
N TYR A 178 15.94 4.12 6.76
CA TYR A 178 15.04 3.48 5.79
C TYR A 178 13.56 3.62 6.16
N LEU A 179 13.25 3.49 7.46
CA LEU A 179 11.89 3.71 7.96
C LEU A 179 11.39 5.14 7.77
N ILE A 180 12.29 6.12 7.54
CA ILE A 180 11.94 7.51 7.23
C ILE A 180 11.93 7.71 5.70
N ARG A 181 13.00 7.26 5.04
CA ARG A 181 13.26 7.40 3.61
C ARG A 181 14.02 6.18 3.08
N PRO A 182 13.45 5.42 2.12
CA PRO A 182 14.07 4.20 1.58
C PRO A 182 15.48 4.40 1.02
N GLU A 183 15.81 5.61 0.58
CA GLU A 183 17.12 6.00 0.03
C GLU A 183 18.26 5.78 1.05
N CYS A 184 17.98 5.71 2.35
CA CYS A 184 18.98 5.37 3.36
C CYS A 184 19.59 3.96 3.19
N ALA A 185 18.93 3.06 2.44
CA ALA A 185 19.50 1.76 2.07
C ALA A 185 20.84 1.87 1.32
N GLN A 186 21.14 3.01 0.69
CA GLN A 186 22.42 3.25 0.01
C GLN A 186 23.64 3.07 0.92
N LEU A 187 23.49 3.24 2.25
CA LEU A 187 24.56 2.98 3.22
C LEU A 187 25.03 1.53 3.21
N VAL A 188 24.14 0.57 2.91
CA VAL A 188 24.51 -0.85 2.77
C VAL A 188 25.41 -1.03 1.54
N VAL A 189 25.06 -0.37 0.43
CA VAL A 189 25.86 -0.37 -0.81
C VAL A 189 27.22 0.29 -0.57
N TYR A 190 27.24 1.47 0.08
CA TYR A 190 28.47 2.16 0.41
C TYR A 190 29.37 1.35 1.35
N ALA A 191 28.80 0.58 2.28
CA ALA A 191 29.58 -0.31 3.13
C ALA A 191 30.28 -1.41 2.33
N VAL A 192 29.58 -2.04 1.38
CA VAL A 192 30.16 -3.05 0.48
C VAL A 192 31.24 -2.43 -0.40
N LEU A 193 30.96 -1.29 -1.05
CA LEU A 193 31.93 -0.57 -1.87
C LEU A 193 33.17 -0.15 -1.08
N GLY A 194 33.00 0.33 0.15
CA GLY A 194 34.10 0.68 1.05
C GLY A 194 34.96 -0.53 1.45
N LEU A 195 34.34 -1.69 1.71
CA LEU A 195 35.06 -2.94 1.96
C LEU A 195 35.84 -3.42 0.73
N ILE A 196 35.33 -3.19 -0.48
CA ILE A 196 36.05 -3.48 -1.74
C ILE A 196 37.21 -2.50 -1.91
N ALA A 197 36.97 -1.19 -1.78
CA ALA A 197 37.98 -0.16 -1.97
C ALA A 197 39.16 -0.33 -1.01
N THR A 198 38.93 -0.76 0.22
CA THR A 198 40.02 -1.00 1.19
C THR A 198 40.82 -2.28 0.96
N ARG A 199 40.45 -3.09 -0.04
CA ARG A 199 41.20 -4.27 -0.53
C ARG A 199 42.01 -3.97 -1.78
N SER A 200 41.58 -3.01 -2.60
CA SER A 200 42.31 -2.65 -3.82
C SER A 200 43.74 -2.22 -3.44
N PRO A 201 44.77 -2.76 -4.10
CA PRO A 201 46.15 -2.37 -3.86
C PRO A 201 46.36 -0.95 -4.43
N ALA A 202 45.98 0.06 -3.66
CA ALA A 202 46.27 1.45 -4.01
C ALA A 202 47.75 1.70 -3.69
N SER A 203 48.57 1.65 -4.75
CA SER A 203 49.97 2.09 -4.89
C SER A 203 50.92 1.78 -3.73
N ALA A 204 51.95 0.99 -4.04
CA ALA A 204 53.08 0.73 -3.17
C ALA A 204 53.72 2.03 -2.67
N GLU A 205 53.56 2.32 -1.39
CA GLU A 205 54.49 3.13 -0.59
C GLU A 205 54.45 2.64 0.87
N ASP A 206 55.46 1.85 1.22
CA ASP A 206 55.98 1.49 2.56
C ASP A 206 55.11 1.78 3.79
N ARG A 207 53.98 1.06 3.92
CA ARG A 207 53.32 0.89 5.22
C ARG A 207 53.09 -0.59 5.51
N PRO A 208 53.38 -1.06 6.75
CA PRO A 208 53.15 -2.44 7.11
C PRO A 208 51.67 -2.79 6.92
N ALA A 209 51.41 -3.83 6.11
CA ALA A 209 50.08 -4.27 5.72
C ALA A 209 49.30 -4.78 6.94
N ARG A 210 48.46 -3.93 7.54
CA ARG A 210 47.45 -4.38 8.49
C ARG A 210 46.33 -5.09 7.73
N PRO A 211 45.81 -6.23 8.22
CA PRO A 211 44.79 -7.00 7.51
C PRO A 211 43.52 -6.17 7.34
N SER A 212 42.97 -6.15 6.12
CA SER A 212 41.70 -5.51 5.81
C SER A 212 40.52 -6.33 6.35
N LEU A 213 39.39 -5.67 6.63
CA LEU A 213 38.18 -6.35 7.08
C LEU A 213 37.70 -7.34 6.00
N PRO A 214 37.30 -8.58 6.36
CA PRO A 214 36.81 -9.56 5.41
C PRO A 214 35.54 -9.06 4.71
N LEU A 215 35.28 -9.52 3.50
CA LEU A 215 34.17 -9.08 2.65
C LEU A 215 32.84 -9.54 3.29
N SER A 216 32.91 -10.68 4.00
CA SER A 216 31.88 -11.19 4.90
C SER A 216 31.51 -10.24 6.05
N ALA A 217 32.36 -9.26 6.40
CA ALA A 217 31.98 -8.22 7.36
C ALA A 217 30.81 -7.36 6.84
N GLY A 218 30.57 -7.33 5.53
CA GLY A 218 29.37 -6.70 4.95
C GLY A 218 28.06 -7.33 5.43
N LEU A 219 28.08 -8.61 5.86
CA LEU A 219 26.93 -9.27 6.46
C LEU A 219 26.49 -8.59 7.77
N LEU A 220 27.43 -8.00 8.52
CA LEU A 220 27.13 -7.25 9.74
C LEU A 220 26.30 -6.00 9.43
N THR A 221 26.58 -5.33 8.30
CA THR A 221 25.77 -4.20 7.83
C THR A 221 24.37 -4.65 7.45
N ILE A 222 24.23 -5.80 6.78
CA ILE A 222 22.92 -6.36 6.41
C ILE A 222 22.13 -6.73 7.67
N ILE A 223 22.75 -7.38 8.65
CA ILE A 223 22.11 -7.72 9.93
C ILE A 223 21.63 -6.45 10.63
N GLY A 224 22.49 -5.45 10.76
CA GLY A 224 22.13 -4.16 11.37
C GLY A 224 20.98 -3.46 10.63
N PHE A 225 20.91 -3.60 9.31
CA PHE A 225 19.86 -3.03 8.47
C PHE A 225 18.52 -3.75 8.62
N VAL A 226 18.53 -5.09 8.65
CA VAL A 226 17.32 -5.92 8.69
C VAL A 226 16.58 -5.78 10.03
N VAL A 227 17.31 -5.71 11.15
CA VAL A 227 16.73 -5.64 12.51
C VAL A 227 15.65 -4.55 12.67
N PRO A 228 15.91 -3.27 12.38
CA PRO A 228 14.90 -2.21 12.52
C PRO A 228 13.79 -2.28 11.48
N ILE A 229 14.03 -2.82 10.28
CA ILE A 229 13.02 -2.85 9.21
C ILE A 229 12.13 -4.09 9.26
N ALA A 230 12.53 -5.16 9.93
CA ALA A 230 11.81 -6.44 9.92
C ALA A 230 10.33 -6.30 10.36
N PRO A 231 9.98 -5.55 11.43
CA PRO A 231 8.58 -5.34 11.80
C PRO A 231 7.77 -4.61 10.71
N TYR A 232 8.40 -3.62 10.06
CA TYR A 232 7.78 -2.87 8.96
C TYR A 232 7.55 -3.76 7.74
N VAL A 233 8.54 -4.59 7.37
CA VAL A 233 8.43 -5.52 6.23
C VAL A 233 7.33 -6.55 6.48
N TYR A 234 7.25 -7.09 7.70
CA TYR A 234 6.21 -8.02 8.11
C TYR A 234 4.81 -7.39 8.00
N ALA A 235 4.64 -6.16 8.50
CA ALA A 235 3.36 -5.47 8.46
C ALA A 235 2.96 -5.00 7.04
N SER A 236 3.92 -4.59 6.22
CA SER A 236 3.69 -4.03 4.87
C SER A 236 3.61 -5.06 3.75
N GLY A 237 3.93 -6.33 4.04
CA GLY A 237 3.92 -7.44 3.08
C GLY A 237 5.04 -7.39 2.03
N GLY A 238 6.04 -6.52 2.19
CA GLY A 238 7.17 -6.47 1.26
C GLY A 238 8.21 -5.41 1.61
N ILE A 239 9.45 -5.62 1.15
CA ILE A 239 10.55 -4.68 1.36
C ILE A 239 10.37 -3.43 0.50
N VAL A 240 9.77 -3.55 -0.69
CA VAL A 240 9.57 -2.41 -1.58
C VAL A 240 8.43 -1.53 -1.07
N PRO A 241 8.68 -0.23 -0.77
CA PRO A 241 7.64 0.71 -0.39
C PRO A 241 6.58 0.80 -1.48
N HIS A 242 5.32 0.96 -1.09
CA HIS A 242 4.19 1.15 -2.01
C HIS A 242 4.43 2.21 -3.11
N GLN A 243 5.19 3.28 -2.84
CA GLN A 243 5.60 4.31 -3.81
C GLN A 243 6.37 3.78 -5.02
N PHE A 244 7.08 2.67 -4.85
CA PHE A 244 7.82 1.98 -5.90
C PHE A 244 7.12 0.72 -6.37
N ARG A 245 5.96 0.38 -5.79
CA ARG A 245 5.08 -0.64 -6.36
C ARG A 245 4.37 0.01 -7.55
N PRO A 246 4.25 -0.69 -8.70
CA PRO A 246 3.44 -0.17 -9.80
C PRO A 246 2.05 0.20 -9.27
N ALA A 247 1.51 1.35 -9.71
CA ALA A 247 0.18 1.79 -9.32
C ALA A 247 -0.81 0.65 -9.59
N SER A 248 -1.57 0.25 -8.58
CA SER A 248 -2.66 -0.70 -8.75
C SER A 248 -3.75 0.00 -9.56
N VAL A 249 -3.85 -0.32 -10.84
CA VAL A 249 -4.88 0.18 -11.76
C VAL A 249 -6.20 -0.56 -11.51
N ASN A 250 -7.33 0.15 -11.61
CA ASN A 250 -8.70 -0.36 -11.40
C ASN A 250 -8.92 -0.92 -9.99
N MET A 251 -8.55 -0.14 -8.97
CA MET A 251 -8.94 -0.47 -7.60
C MET A 251 -10.46 -0.41 -7.46
N PRO A 252 -11.08 -1.33 -6.70
CA PRO A 252 -12.52 -1.28 -6.47
C PRO A 252 -12.88 0.01 -5.72
N PRO A 253 -14.03 0.63 -6.05
CA PRO A 253 -14.50 1.81 -5.35
C PRO A 253 -14.78 1.47 -3.88
N VAL A 254 -14.49 2.42 -3.00
CA VAL A 254 -14.66 2.25 -1.55
C VAL A 254 -15.88 3.03 -1.08
N ILE A 255 -16.87 2.32 -0.55
CA ILE A 255 -17.97 2.93 0.21
C ILE A 255 -17.48 3.10 1.66
N SER A 256 -17.46 4.34 2.13
CA SER A 256 -17.00 4.69 3.49
C SER A 256 -18.16 4.86 4.48
N ALA A 257 -19.34 5.25 4.00
CA ALA A 257 -20.53 5.42 4.83
C ALA A 257 -21.82 5.29 3.98
N VAL A 258 -22.90 4.85 4.63
CA VAL A 258 -24.27 4.82 4.10
C VAL A 258 -25.19 5.42 5.16
N GLY A 259 -25.85 6.53 4.82
CA GLY A 259 -26.58 7.32 5.80
C GLY A 259 -25.67 7.86 6.90
N PRO A 260 -26.09 7.84 8.17
CA PRO A 260 -25.25 8.23 9.31
C PRO A 260 -24.26 7.14 9.75
N GLN A 261 -24.30 5.93 9.16
CA GLN A 261 -23.48 4.79 9.59
C GLN A 261 -22.25 4.60 8.71
N ALA A 262 -21.14 4.17 9.32
CA ALA A 262 -19.94 3.76 8.58
C ALA A 262 -20.23 2.45 7.80
N ALA A 263 -19.56 2.27 6.66
CA ALA A 263 -19.67 1.02 5.92
C ALA A 263 -19.21 -0.17 6.77
N SER A 264 -19.91 -1.30 6.64
CA SER A 264 -19.67 -2.52 7.41
C SER A 264 -19.90 -3.74 6.53
N ASP A 265 -19.19 -4.83 6.81
CA ASP A 265 -19.46 -6.16 6.23
C ASP A 265 -20.73 -6.78 6.82
N GLU A 266 -21.24 -6.26 7.94
CA GLU A 266 -22.52 -6.65 8.52
C GLU A 266 -23.68 -5.80 7.97
N PRO A 267 -24.91 -6.36 7.88
CA PRO A 267 -26.08 -5.62 7.43
C PRO A 267 -26.35 -4.37 8.29
N LEU A 268 -26.33 -3.20 7.66
CA LEU A 268 -26.72 -1.93 8.29
C LEU A 268 -28.22 -1.91 8.56
N ARG A 269 -28.62 -1.44 9.74
CA ARG A 269 -30.03 -1.34 10.16
C ARG A 269 -30.40 0.11 10.40
N PHE A 270 -31.52 0.53 9.81
CA PHE A 270 -32.07 1.88 9.95
C PHE A 270 -33.50 1.78 10.46
N GLU A 271 -33.80 2.51 11.54
CA GLU A 271 -35.16 2.61 12.07
C GLU A 271 -35.86 3.81 11.44
N VAL A 272 -36.98 3.56 10.74
CA VAL A 272 -37.80 4.58 10.10
C VAL A 272 -39.26 4.33 10.46
N ARG A 273 -40.01 5.39 10.75
CA ARG A 273 -41.45 5.26 11.02
C ARG A 273 -42.19 4.94 9.73
N ALA A 274 -43.21 4.10 9.82
CA ALA A 274 -44.04 3.75 8.67
C ALA A 274 -44.61 5.02 8.01
N GLY A 275 -44.37 5.17 6.70
CA GLY A 275 -44.82 6.31 5.90
C GLY A 275 -43.85 7.50 5.85
N GLU A 276 -42.74 7.49 6.59
CA GLU A 276 -41.67 8.49 6.45
C GLU A 276 -40.71 8.14 5.31
N LEU A 277 -40.15 9.16 4.67
CA LEU A 277 -39.14 9.00 3.62
C LEU A 277 -37.80 8.55 4.25
N LEU A 278 -37.20 7.50 3.70
CA LEU A 278 -35.85 7.06 4.07
C LEU A 278 -34.82 7.63 3.09
N GLU A 279 -34.01 8.58 3.56
CA GLU A 279 -32.90 9.16 2.80
C GLU A 279 -31.56 8.66 3.34
N LEU A 280 -30.72 8.11 2.45
CA LEU A 280 -29.41 7.54 2.81
C LEU A 280 -28.31 8.12 1.91
N PRO A 281 -27.58 9.16 2.36
CA PRO A 281 -26.38 9.62 1.64
C PRO A 281 -25.30 8.52 1.59
N ILE A 282 -24.83 8.18 0.39
CA ILE A 282 -23.73 7.22 0.20
C ILE A 282 -22.42 8.00 -0.02
N ARG A 283 -21.40 7.73 0.80
CA ARG A 283 -20.06 8.30 0.63
C ARG A 283 -19.15 7.27 -0.03
N ALA A 284 -18.97 7.37 -1.35
CA ALA A 284 -18.09 6.50 -2.12
C ALA A 284 -16.93 7.29 -2.73
N THR A 285 -15.76 6.66 -2.81
CA THR A 285 -14.56 7.22 -3.46
C THR A 285 -13.88 6.15 -4.30
N ASP A 286 -13.50 6.50 -5.53
CA ASP A 286 -12.63 5.68 -6.36
C ASP A 286 -11.16 5.99 -6.04
N PRO A 287 -10.34 5.00 -5.64
CA PRO A 287 -8.93 5.25 -5.36
C PRO A 287 -8.12 5.73 -6.58
N ASP A 288 -8.60 5.46 -7.80
CA ASP A 288 -7.99 5.91 -9.05
C ASP A 288 -8.60 7.22 -9.56
N ASN A 289 -9.53 7.82 -8.78
CA ASN A 289 -10.24 9.05 -9.08
C ASN A 289 -11.07 8.97 -10.38
N SER A 290 -11.55 7.78 -10.72
CA SER A 290 -12.44 7.53 -11.86
C SER A 290 -13.88 7.97 -11.55
N PRO A 291 -14.68 8.37 -12.57
CA PRO A 291 -16.11 8.62 -12.39
C PRO A 291 -16.84 7.35 -11.91
N LEU A 292 -17.62 7.49 -10.84
CA LEU A 292 -18.45 6.41 -10.33
C LEU A 292 -19.78 6.36 -11.07
N THR A 293 -20.21 5.16 -11.45
CA THR A 293 -21.55 4.90 -11.98
C THR A 293 -22.34 4.10 -10.96
N PHE A 294 -23.65 4.36 -10.89
CA PHE A 294 -24.54 3.73 -9.92
C PHE A 294 -25.81 3.24 -10.60
N SER A 295 -26.30 2.09 -10.15
CA SER A 295 -27.60 1.55 -10.50
C SER A 295 -28.28 1.03 -9.24
N LEU A 296 -29.62 1.10 -9.23
CA LEU A 296 -30.43 0.57 -8.15
C LEU A 296 -31.25 -0.60 -8.69
N ALA A 297 -31.10 -1.76 -8.07
CA ALA A 297 -31.83 -2.98 -8.42
C ALA A 297 -32.25 -3.71 -7.14
N GLY A 298 -33.45 -4.29 -7.16
CA GLY A 298 -33.86 -5.24 -6.14
C GLY A 298 -33.08 -6.55 -6.29
N THR A 299 -32.60 -7.10 -5.18
CA THR A 299 -31.91 -8.38 -5.16
C THR A 299 -32.70 -9.40 -4.33
N PRO A 300 -32.90 -10.64 -4.84
CA PRO A 300 -33.50 -11.71 -4.06
C PRO A 300 -32.70 -11.97 -2.77
N THR A 301 -33.40 -12.28 -1.68
CA THR A 301 -32.77 -12.53 -0.37
C THR A 301 -31.72 -13.64 -0.44
N ARG A 302 -30.54 -13.39 0.13
CA ARG A 302 -29.36 -14.30 0.11
C ARG A 302 -28.80 -14.63 -1.28
N SER A 303 -29.17 -13.89 -2.32
CA SER A 303 -28.55 -13.99 -3.64
C SER A 303 -27.44 -12.96 -3.84
N SER A 304 -26.57 -13.24 -4.80
CA SER A 304 -25.47 -12.38 -5.22
C SER A 304 -25.47 -12.23 -6.74
N PRO A 305 -25.00 -11.09 -7.27
CA PRO A 305 -24.87 -10.90 -8.71
C PRO A 305 -23.82 -11.83 -9.32
N THR A 306 -24.18 -12.47 -10.44
CA THR A 306 -23.24 -13.20 -11.30
C THR A 306 -22.80 -12.29 -12.44
N TYR A 307 -21.52 -11.98 -12.47
CA TYR A 307 -20.91 -11.06 -13.41
C TYR A 307 -20.46 -11.76 -14.69
N LEU A 308 -20.72 -11.11 -15.83
CA LEU A 308 -20.21 -11.51 -17.14
C LEU A 308 -18.92 -10.77 -17.43
N PHE A 309 -17.90 -11.55 -17.79
CA PHE A 309 -16.68 -11.04 -18.40
C PHE A 309 -16.51 -11.59 -19.81
N HIS A 310 -16.10 -10.73 -20.72
CA HIS A 310 -15.72 -11.12 -22.08
C HIS A 310 -14.24 -10.88 -22.33
N ASN A 311 -13.60 -11.87 -22.94
CA ASN A 311 -12.24 -11.73 -23.40
C ASN A 311 -12.21 -10.91 -24.71
N LYS A 312 -11.47 -9.79 -24.70
CA LYS A 312 -11.37 -8.86 -25.85
C LYS A 312 -10.73 -9.50 -27.09
N ALA A 313 -9.85 -10.48 -26.90
CA ALA A 313 -9.12 -11.11 -28.00
C ALA A 313 -9.84 -12.35 -28.54
N THR A 314 -10.43 -13.16 -27.66
CA THR A 314 -10.99 -14.47 -28.03
C THR A 314 -12.52 -14.52 -28.07
N GLY A 315 -13.21 -13.51 -27.53
CA GLY A 315 -14.66 -13.53 -27.36
C GLY A 315 -15.17 -14.50 -26.29
N ALA A 316 -14.27 -15.17 -25.55
CA ALA A 316 -14.64 -16.13 -24.52
C ALA A 316 -15.42 -15.46 -23.38
N GLN A 317 -16.49 -16.11 -22.91
CA GLN A 317 -17.26 -15.68 -21.75
C GLN A 317 -16.71 -16.28 -20.45
N PHE A 318 -16.82 -15.51 -19.38
CA PHE A 318 -16.48 -15.92 -18.03
C PHE A 318 -17.53 -15.41 -17.05
N TRP A 319 -18.12 -16.34 -16.29
CA TRP A 319 -19.17 -16.06 -15.32
C TRP A 319 -18.66 -16.30 -13.91
N THR A 320 -18.89 -15.34 -13.03
CA THR A 320 -18.47 -15.46 -11.63
C THR A 320 -19.40 -14.71 -10.68
N LEU A 321 -19.73 -15.30 -9.53
CA LEU A 321 -20.29 -14.54 -8.40
C LEU A 321 -19.19 -14.05 -7.43
N SER A 322 -17.95 -14.52 -7.60
CA SER A 322 -16.89 -14.32 -6.63
C SER A 322 -16.34 -12.90 -6.74
N GLY A 323 -16.56 -12.09 -5.71
CA GLY A 323 -15.97 -10.75 -5.59
C GLY A 323 -14.45 -10.75 -5.80
N PRO A 324 -13.68 -11.62 -5.09
CA PRO A 324 -12.24 -11.71 -5.28
C PRO A 324 -11.80 -12.09 -6.72
N GLU A 325 -12.58 -12.92 -7.41
CA GLU A 325 -12.29 -13.32 -8.79
C GLU A 325 -12.57 -12.17 -9.77
N LYS A 326 -13.72 -11.51 -9.62
CA LYS A 326 -14.08 -10.28 -10.33
C LYS A 326 -12.98 -9.22 -10.17
N ASP A 327 -12.55 -8.95 -8.94
CA ASP A 327 -11.52 -7.96 -8.65
C ASP A 327 -10.16 -8.32 -9.26
N ARG A 328 -9.82 -9.62 -9.31
CA ARG A 328 -8.60 -10.08 -9.97
C ARG A 328 -8.67 -9.87 -11.49
N LEU A 329 -9.80 -10.16 -12.12
CA LEU A 329 -10.00 -9.92 -13.56
C LEU A 329 -9.90 -8.43 -13.89
N LEU A 330 -10.53 -7.58 -13.09
CA LEU A 330 -10.53 -6.13 -13.29
C LEU A 330 -9.18 -5.46 -13.01
N ARG A 331 -8.36 -6.00 -12.10
CA ARG A 331 -7.07 -5.41 -11.72
C ARG A 331 -5.89 -5.98 -12.49
N VAL A 332 -5.81 -7.31 -12.58
CA VAL A 332 -4.65 -8.02 -13.12
C VAL A 332 -4.79 -8.26 -14.62
N TYR A 333 -6.01 -8.55 -15.08
CA TYR A 333 -6.25 -8.97 -16.47
C TYR A 333 -7.14 -7.99 -17.26
N HIS A 334 -7.15 -6.71 -16.87
CA HIS A 334 -7.98 -5.65 -17.44
C HIS A 334 -7.73 -5.38 -18.94
N GLU A 335 -6.52 -5.67 -19.43
CA GLU A 335 -6.19 -5.59 -20.85
C GLU A 335 -6.87 -6.69 -21.67
N LEU A 336 -7.18 -7.83 -21.04
CA LEU A 336 -7.72 -9.01 -21.71
C LEU A 336 -9.22 -9.18 -21.50
N TRP A 337 -9.75 -8.77 -20.35
CA TRP A 337 -11.16 -8.99 -19.98
C TRP A 337 -11.90 -7.67 -19.75
N THR A 338 -13.13 -7.60 -20.25
CA THR A 338 -14.09 -6.52 -19.98
C THR A 338 -15.25 -7.08 -19.16
N CYS A 339 -15.66 -6.38 -18.11
CA CYS A 339 -16.89 -6.71 -17.38
C CYS A 339 -18.09 -6.10 -18.13
N GLU A 340 -19.01 -6.93 -18.61
CA GLU A 340 -20.26 -6.49 -19.26
C GLU A 340 -21.39 -6.23 -18.26
N GLY A 341 -21.15 -6.47 -16.96
CA GLY A 341 -22.10 -6.25 -15.89
C GLY A 341 -22.73 -7.52 -15.33
N VAL A 342 -23.93 -7.39 -14.75
CA VAL A 342 -24.64 -8.48 -14.08
C VAL A 342 -25.56 -9.19 -15.07
N GLY A 343 -25.38 -10.50 -15.24
CA GLY A 343 -26.28 -11.30 -16.08
C GLY A 343 -27.53 -11.76 -15.34
N TRP A 344 -27.36 -12.21 -14.09
CA TRP A 344 -28.43 -12.71 -13.23
C TRP A 344 -27.96 -12.74 -11.76
N TYR A 345 -28.88 -13.09 -10.86
CA TYR A 345 -28.62 -13.29 -9.44
C TYR A 345 -28.73 -14.77 -9.08
N ALA A 346 -27.66 -15.29 -8.47
CA ALA A 346 -27.52 -16.69 -8.07
C ALA A 346 -27.10 -16.79 -6.60
N TYR A 347 -26.94 -18.00 -6.09
CA TYR A 347 -26.67 -18.24 -4.67
C TYR A 347 -25.24 -18.72 -4.44
N ALA A 348 -24.62 -18.26 -3.36
CA ALA A 348 -23.26 -18.65 -2.97
C ALA A 348 -23.20 -20.03 -2.28
N ALA A 349 -24.32 -20.47 -1.71
CA ALA A 349 -24.39 -21.68 -0.88
C ALA A 349 -25.67 -22.48 -1.18
N PRO A 350 -25.62 -23.82 -1.07
CA PRO A 350 -26.76 -24.69 -1.40
C PRO A 350 -27.92 -24.60 -0.41
N ASP A 351 -27.67 -24.16 0.83
CA ASP A 351 -28.65 -23.99 1.90
C ASP A 351 -29.30 -22.59 1.91
N ALA A 352 -28.90 -21.71 0.97
CA ALA A 352 -29.46 -20.37 0.85
C ALA A 352 -30.95 -20.38 0.45
N ARG A 353 -31.43 -21.43 -0.22
CA ARG A 353 -32.85 -21.67 -0.52
C ARG A 353 -33.07 -23.16 -0.84
N PRO A 354 -34.22 -23.77 -0.51
CA PRO A 354 -34.52 -25.14 -0.92
C PRO A 354 -34.56 -25.28 -2.44
N GLY A 355 -34.07 -26.41 -2.97
CA GLY A 355 -34.10 -26.72 -4.41
C GLY A 355 -32.92 -26.19 -5.22
N LEU A 356 -31.88 -25.66 -4.55
CA LEU A 356 -30.66 -25.20 -5.22
C LEU A 356 -29.75 -26.35 -5.62
N LEU A 357 -29.27 -26.31 -6.86
CA LEU A 357 -28.30 -27.24 -7.43
C LEU A 357 -27.03 -26.49 -7.84
N PRO A 358 -25.86 -27.13 -7.75
CA PRO A 358 -24.60 -26.53 -8.15
C PRO A 358 -24.52 -26.34 -9.66
N VAL A 359 -23.97 -25.20 -10.08
CA VAL A 359 -23.48 -24.97 -11.44
C VAL A 359 -21.97 -25.13 -11.43
N TYR A 360 -21.51 -26.13 -12.14
CA TYR A 360 -20.11 -26.51 -12.25
C TYR A 360 -19.42 -25.74 -13.37
N ARG A 361 -18.17 -25.33 -13.14
CA ARG A 361 -17.30 -24.70 -14.15
C ARG A 361 -16.14 -25.61 -14.52
N PHE A 362 -15.84 -25.68 -15.81
CA PHE A 362 -14.71 -26.40 -16.38
C PHE A 362 -13.92 -25.47 -17.29
N TRP A 363 -12.60 -25.58 -17.28
CA TRP A 363 -11.70 -24.88 -18.19
C TRP A 363 -11.14 -25.85 -19.23
N SER A 364 -11.15 -25.48 -20.52
CA SER A 364 -10.44 -26.23 -21.56
C SER A 364 -9.21 -25.46 -22.03
N PRO A 365 -7.98 -25.88 -21.65
CA PRO A 365 -6.76 -25.26 -22.14
C PRO A 365 -6.65 -25.31 -23.67
N ALA A 366 -7.08 -26.42 -24.28
CA ALA A 366 -7.03 -26.62 -25.73
C ALA A 366 -7.95 -25.67 -26.50
N ARG A 367 -9.11 -25.30 -25.92
CA ARG A 367 -10.10 -24.41 -26.56
C ARG A 367 -10.03 -22.98 -26.05
N GLY A 368 -9.28 -22.72 -24.99
CA GLY A 368 -9.17 -21.41 -24.35
C GLY A 368 -10.50 -20.88 -23.80
N LYS A 369 -11.41 -21.77 -23.37
CA LYS A 369 -12.80 -21.43 -23.03
C LYS A 369 -13.30 -22.17 -21.80
N HIS A 370 -14.24 -21.55 -21.09
CA HIS A 370 -14.94 -22.16 -19.96
C HIS A 370 -16.24 -22.82 -20.41
N PHE A 371 -16.63 -23.85 -19.67
CA PHE A 371 -17.90 -24.54 -19.84
C PHE A 371 -18.64 -24.62 -18.51
N TYR A 372 -19.95 -24.38 -18.54
CA TYR A 372 -20.80 -24.35 -17.36
C TYR A 372 -21.94 -25.36 -17.49
N THR A 373 -22.17 -26.14 -16.44
CA THR A 373 -23.24 -27.13 -16.44
C THR A 373 -23.81 -27.37 -15.06
N MET A 374 -25.12 -27.59 -14.99
CA MET A 374 -25.82 -28.11 -13.81
C MET A 374 -26.09 -29.62 -13.92
N SER A 375 -25.90 -30.22 -15.11
CA SER A 375 -26.18 -31.63 -15.34
C SER A 375 -25.09 -32.51 -14.73
N GLU A 376 -25.46 -33.33 -13.74
CA GLU A 376 -24.53 -34.28 -13.11
C GLU A 376 -23.96 -35.28 -14.14
N SER A 377 -24.77 -35.76 -15.08
CA SER A 377 -24.29 -36.67 -16.15
C SER A 377 -23.31 -35.99 -17.12
N GLU A 378 -23.47 -34.70 -17.40
CA GLU A 378 -22.54 -33.94 -18.24
C GLU A 378 -21.25 -33.65 -17.48
N ARG A 379 -21.36 -33.31 -16.20
CA ARG A 379 -20.23 -33.16 -15.29
C ARG A 379 -19.41 -34.45 -15.20
N GLU A 380 -20.03 -35.61 -14.99
CA GLU A 380 -19.34 -36.91 -14.94
C GLU A 380 -18.60 -37.21 -16.25
N ARG A 381 -19.23 -36.93 -17.40
CA ARG A 381 -18.59 -37.08 -18.72
C ARG A 381 -17.36 -36.17 -18.87
N LEU A 382 -17.48 -34.89 -18.52
CA LEU A 382 -16.38 -33.93 -18.57
C LEU A 382 -15.25 -34.28 -17.58
N LEU A 383 -15.58 -34.83 -16.42
CA LEU A 383 -14.59 -35.35 -15.47
C LEU A 383 -13.83 -36.55 -16.03
N ALA A 384 -14.50 -37.46 -16.74
CA ALA A 384 -13.83 -38.56 -17.43
C ALA A 384 -12.89 -38.06 -18.54
N GLU A 385 -13.30 -37.05 -19.31
CA GLU A 385 -12.44 -36.40 -20.32
C GLU A 385 -11.29 -35.60 -19.68
N SER A 386 -11.45 -35.12 -18.45
CA SER A 386 -10.41 -34.40 -17.70
C SER A 386 -9.21 -35.30 -17.39
N ALA A 387 -9.42 -36.62 -17.23
CA ALA A 387 -8.32 -37.58 -17.06
C ALA A 387 -7.37 -37.63 -18.27
N GLY A 388 -7.85 -37.25 -19.46
CA GLY A 388 -7.05 -37.09 -20.67
C GLY A 388 -6.46 -35.69 -20.88
N GLY A 389 -6.60 -34.78 -19.91
CA GLY A 389 -6.05 -33.41 -19.98
C GLY A 389 -6.85 -32.42 -20.84
N THR A 390 -8.05 -32.78 -21.30
CA THR A 390 -8.87 -31.94 -22.21
C THR A 390 -9.66 -30.85 -21.47
N TRP A 391 -10.07 -31.16 -20.24
CA TRP A 391 -10.82 -30.29 -19.35
C TRP A 391 -10.17 -30.27 -17.96
N ILE A 392 -10.30 -29.14 -17.28
CA ILE A 392 -9.88 -28.94 -15.90
C ILE A 392 -11.14 -28.57 -15.12
N PHE A 393 -11.51 -29.39 -14.14
CA PHE A 393 -12.65 -29.13 -13.27
C PHE A 393 -12.29 -28.06 -12.24
N GLU A 394 -13.08 -26.98 -12.19
CA GLU A 394 -12.85 -25.86 -11.28
C GLU A 394 -13.82 -25.84 -10.09
N GLY A 395 -14.81 -26.74 -10.08
CA GLY A 395 -15.77 -26.88 -8.99
C GLY A 395 -17.11 -26.22 -9.26
N ALA A 396 -17.97 -26.21 -8.22
CA ALA A 396 -19.23 -25.49 -8.23
C ALA A 396 -18.95 -23.99 -8.03
N VAL A 397 -19.31 -23.18 -9.02
CA VAL A 397 -19.04 -21.75 -9.00
C VAL A 397 -20.19 -20.94 -8.44
N PHE A 398 -21.43 -21.39 -8.56
CA PHE A 398 -22.61 -20.82 -7.92
C PHE A 398 -23.73 -21.87 -7.87
N TYR A 399 -24.83 -21.56 -7.18
CA TYR A 399 -26.00 -22.41 -7.07
C TYR A 399 -27.23 -21.73 -7.68
N ALA A 400 -28.03 -22.51 -8.41
CA ALA A 400 -29.21 -22.06 -9.15
C ALA A 400 -30.29 -23.15 -9.13
N PHE A 401 -31.46 -22.89 -9.71
CA PHE A 401 -32.56 -23.86 -9.74
C PHE A 401 -32.51 -24.75 -10.99
N GLY A 402 -32.80 -26.04 -10.81
CA GLY A 402 -32.90 -27.01 -11.89
C GLY A 402 -34.34 -27.22 -12.38
N GLN A 403 -34.51 -28.15 -13.32
CA GLN A 403 -35.84 -28.64 -13.71
C GLN A 403 -36.21 -29.90 -12.90
N PRO A 404 -37.51 -30.13 -12.60
CA PRO A 404 -38.66 -29.23 -12.82
C PRO A 404 -38.85 -28.19 -11.70
N ASP A 405 -38.07 -28.30 -10.61
CA ASP A 405 -38.28 -27.55 -9.38
C ASP A 405 -37.60 -26.17 -9.40
N HIS A 406 -38.30 -25.16 -9.92
CA HIS A 406 -37.87 -23.77 -9.87
C HIS A 406 -39.00 -22.81 -9.45
N PRO A 407 -38.69 -21.74 -8.70
CA PRO A 407 -39.67 -20.71 -8.35
C PRO A 407 -40.22 -19.94 -9.56
N ALA A 408 -41.44 -19.42 -9.46
CA ALA A 408 -42.08 -18.64 -10.53
C ALA A 408 -41.40 -17.29 -10.80
N ASP A 409 -40.64 -16.75 -9.83
CA ASP A 409 -39.87 -15.51 -9.91
C ASP A 409 -38.46 -15.70 -10.50
N THR A 410 -38.21 -16.82 -11.17
CA THR A 410 -36.94 -17.12 -11.87
C THR A 410 -37.14 -17.12 -13.38
N ALA A 411 -36.06 -16.80 -14.09
CA ALA A 411 -35.99 -16.85 -15.55
C ALA A 411 -34.99 -17.93 -15.98
N ALA A 412 -35.27 -18.54 -17.13
CA ALA A 412 -34.38 -19.54 -17.73
C ALA A 412 -33.10 -18.88 -18.23
N VAL A 413 -31.96 -19.46 -17.87
CA VAL A 413 -30.67 -19.20 -18.52
C VAL A 413 -30.48 -20.24 -19.62
N TYR A 414 -30.34 -19.78 -20.85
CA TYR A 414 -30.20 -20.62 -22.02
C TYR A 414 -28.73 -20.82 -22.35
N ARG A 415 -28.34 -22.07 -22.62
CA ARG A 415 -27.08 -22.42 -23.26
C ARG A 415 -27.28 -22.44 -24.77
N ILE A 416 -26.62 -21.52 -25.47
CA ILE A 416 -26.72 -21.35 -26.91
C ILE A 416 -25.39 -21.77 -27.55
N PRO A 417 -25.38 -22.67 -28.55
CA PRO A 417 -24.19 -22.96 -29.32
C PRO A 417 -23.77 -21.70 -30.12
N ASP A 418 -22.53 -21.27 -29.93
CA ASP A 418 -21.91 -20.18 -30.68
C ASP A 418 -20.94 -20.80 -31.70
N SER A 419 -21.18 -20.57 -33.00
CA SER A 419 -20.34 -21.08 -34.10
C SER A 419 -18.87 -20.66 -34.00
N THR A 420 -18.58 -19.61 -33.26
CA THR A 420 -17.27 -18.99 -33.06
C THR A 420 -16.72 -19.31 -31.66
N ASN A 421 -17.58 -19.26 -30.64
CA ASN A 421 -17.18 -19.37 -29.23
C ASN A 421 -17.57 -20.68 -28.53
N GLY A 422 -18.14 -21.65 -29.23
CA GLY A 422 -18.56 -22.92 -28.66
C GLY A 422 -19.93 -22.80 -28.00
N TYR A 423 -19.99 -22.29 -26.78
CA TYR A 423 -21.25 -22.10 -26.05
C TYR A 423 -21.28 -20.74 -25.36
N SER A 424 -22.47 -20.14 -25.30
CA SER A 424 -22.76 -18.94 -24.53
C SER A 424 -23.96 -19.16 -23.62
N TRP A 425 -24.01 -18.43 -22.50
CA TRP A 425 -25.11 -18.49 -21.54
C TRP A 425 -25.78 -17.13 -21.43
N THR A 426 -27.10 -17.05 -21.58
CA THR A 426 -27.85 -15.79 -21.49
C THR A 426 -29.29 -16.00 -21.01
N MET A 427 -29.82 -15.04 -20.24
CA MET A 427 -31.26 -14.97 -19.93
C MET A 427 -32.10 -14.40 -21.07
N TYR A 428 -31.47 -13.70 -22.01
CA TYR A 428 -32.13 -12.95 -23.07
C TYR A 428 -31.69 -13.49 -24.44
N PRO A 429 -32.10 -14.72 -24.82
CA PRO A 429 -31.80 -15.25 -26.15
C PRO A 429 -32.56 -14.45 -27.22
N THR A 430 -31.96 -14.29 -28.40
CA THR A 430 -32.69 -13.79 -29.57
C THR A 430 -33.67 -14.85 -30.10
N GLN A 431 -34.73 -14.46 -30.81
CA GLN A 431 -35.77 -15.39 -31.28
C GLN A 431 -35.23 -16.51 -32.18
N GLU A 432 -34.13 -16.28 -32.89
CA GLU A 432 -33.48 -17.23 -33.80
C GLU A 432 -32.49 -18.18 -33.10
N GLN A 433 -32.13 -17.91 -31.83
CA GLN A 433 -31.09 -18.63 -31.08
C GLN A 433 -31.67 -19.36 -29.87
N LYS A 434 -32.74 -20.14 -30.06
CA LYS A 434 -33.37 -20.88 -28.95
C LYS A 434 -32.50 -22.08 -28.55
N GLY A 435 -31.63 -21.86 -27.56
CA GLY A 435 -30.78 -22.88 -26.95
C GLY A 435 -31.52 -23.78 -25.96
N GLU A 436 -30.77 -24.66 -25.31
CA GLU A 436 -31.26 -25.53 -24.23
C GLU A 436 -31.30 -24.73 -22.91
N VAL A 437 -32.30 -25.00 -22.05
CA VAL A 437 -32.32 -24.40 -20.70
C VAL A 437 -31.23 -25.05 -19.87
N ALA A 438 -30.25 -24.25 -19.42
CA ALA A 438 -29.13 -24.73 -18.62
C ALA A 438 -29.48 -24.76 -17.12
N TRP A 439 -30.16 -23.72 -16.63
CA TRP A 439 -30.68 -23.59 -15.26
C TRP A 439 -31.66 -22.42 -15.18
N TYR A 440 -32.26 -22.20 -14.01
CA TYR A 440 -33.09 -21.04 -13.69
C TYR A 440 -32.42 -20.19 -12.60
N ALA A 441 -32.40 -18.88 -12.81
CA ALA A 441 -31.84 -17.91 -11.86
C ALA A 441 -32.73 -16.66 -11.81
N HIS A 442 -32.47 -15.77 -10.85
CA HIS A 442 -33.28 -14.56 -10.73
C HIS A 442 -32.79 -13.47 -11.70
N PRO A 443 -33.68 -12.85 -12.50
CA PRO A 443 -33.34 -11.62 -13.20
C PRO A 443 -33.12 -10.47 -12.20
N ALA A 444 -32.61 -9.33 -12.67
CA ALA A 444 -32.63 -8.10 -11.89
C ALA A 444 -34.08 -7.76 -11.55
N GLN A 445 -34.38 -7.58 -10.26
CA GLN A 445 -35.69 -7.11 -9.84
C GLN A 445 -35.74 -5.59 -9.88
N ASP A 446 -36.92 -5.05 -10.15
CA ASP A 446 -37.13 -3.62 -10.03
C ASP A 446 -36.77 -3.15 -8.62
N ALA A 447 -36.24 -1.93 -8.53
CA ALA A 447 -36.03 -1.30 -7.24
C ALA A 447 -37.36 -1.23 -6.45
N PRO A 448 -37.31 -1.25 -5.11
CA PRO A 448 -38.51 -1.07 -4.31
C PRO A 448 -39.32 0.14 -4.76
N ALA A 449 -40.64 0.02 -4.80
CA ALA A 449 -41.52 1.09 -5.26
C ALA A 449 -41.25 2.40 -4.49
N GLY A 450 -41.00 3.48 -5.23
CA GLY A 450 -40.67 4.80 -4.66
C GLY A 450 -39.18 5.04 -4.38
N ALA A 451 -38.30 4.07 -4.64
CA ALA A 451 -36.87 4.26 -4.51
C ALA A 451 -36.30 5.00 -5.74
N THR A 452 -35.59 6.10 -5.51
CA THR A 452 -34.97 6.93 -6.55
C THR A 452 -33.56 7.32 -6.18
N ILE A 453 -32.69 7.53 -7.18
CA ILE A 453 -31.35 8.09 -6.98
C ILE A 453 -31.41 9.59 -7.26
N GLU A 454 -31.10 10.41 -6.26
CA GLU A 454 -30.90 11.85 -6.47
C GLU A 454 -29.53 12.12 -7.09
N ASN A 455 -29.47 12.97 -8.12
CA ASN A 455 -28.25 13.33 -8.86
C ASN A 455 -27.62 12.19 -9.69
N ALA A 456 -28.44 11.33 -10.32
CA ALA A 456 -27.94 10.44 -11.37
C ALA A 456 -27.47 11.27 -12.58
N ALA A 457 -26.16 11.45 -12.75
CA ALA A 457 -25.54 12.10 -13.89
C ALA A 457 -24.54 11.14 -14.56
#